data_AF-A0A4P9URB4-F1
#
_entry.id   AF-A0A4P9URB4-F1
#
_cell.length_a   1.000
_cell.length_b   1.000
_cell.length_c   1.000
_cell.angle_alpha   90.00
_cell.angle_beta   90.00
_cell.angle_gamma   90.00
#
_symmetry.space_group_name_H-M   'P 1'
#
loop_
_entity.id
_entity.type
_entity.pdbx_description
1 polymer ?
#
loop_
_entity_poly.entity_id
_entity_poly.type
_entity_poly.pdbx_seq_one_letter_code
_entity_poly.pdbx_strand_id
1 'polypeptide(L)'
;MRYADDFIILAASEAEADAALTEVKQWMARHQLELHPDKTRLVNEQNDPHGFDFLGYTFKKGLHLIRKKSRKAMRDKIRAQTLRSQGVSIDTVIHRLNPILRGWFNYFKHAHKSELQAMDGFVRRRLRSILRKYQKKGSGTGRNVRDHQQWPNAYFANLGLFTLTEAHEQASQSR
;
A
#
# COMPACT_ATOMS: atom_id res chain seq x y z
N MET A 1 -8.88 18.48 -7.83
CA MET A 1 -8.96 17.12 -8.43
C MET A 1 -10.27 16.47 -8.00
N ARG A 2 -11.03 15.82 -8.89
CA ARG A 2 -12.29 15.13 -8.56
C ARG A 2 -12.26 13.69 -9.06
N TYR A 3 -12.77 12.76 -8.25
CA TYR A 3 -12.96 11.36 -8.60
C TYR A 3 -14.31 10.88 -8.05
N ALA A 4 -15.28 10.68 -8.94
CA ALA A 4 -16.68 10.45 -8.57
C ALA A 4 -17.18 11.51 -7.56
N ASP A 5 -17.47 11.08 -6.33
CA ASP A 5 -17.97 11.92 -5.23
C ASP A 5 -16.84 12.49 -4.35
N ASP A 6 -15.63 11.94 -4.44
CA ASP A 6 -14.47 12.39 -3.65
C ASP A 6 -13.69 13.45 -4.44
N PHE A 7 -13.48 14.63 -3.86
CA PHE A 7 -12.64 15.66 -4.46
C PHE A 7 -11.74 16.35 -3.44
N ILE A 8 -10.64 16.92 -3.94
CA ILE A 8 -9.72 17.76 -3.18
C ILE A 8 -9.58 19.11 -3.89
N ILE A 9 -9.58 20.17 -3.09
CA ILE A 9 -9.28 21.53 -3.52
C ILE A 9 -7.93 21.90 -2.92
N LEU A 10 -7.00 22.31 -3.77
CA LEU A 10 -5.68 22.77 -3.36
C LEU A 10 -5.73 24.31 -3.38
N ALA A 11 -5.28 24.92 -2.30
CA ALA A 11 -5.25 26.37 -2.12
C ALA A 11 -3.84 26.78 -1.67
N ALA A 12 -3.40 27.99 -2.03
CA ALA A 12 -2.08 28.48 -1.65
C ALA A 12 -2.06 29.05 -0.23
N SER A 13 -3.22 29.44 0.30
CA SER A 13 -3.38 29.97 1.66
C SER A 13 -4.62 29.39 2.36
N GLU A 14 -4.64 29.50 3.69
CA GLU A 14 -5.80 29.12 4.50
C GLU A 14 -7.05 29.93 4.14
N ALA A 15 -6.89 31.25 3.91
CA ALA A 15 -7.97 32.13 3.49
C ALA A 15 -8.60 31.71 2.14
N GLU A 16 -7.78 31.31 1.17
CA GLU A 16 -8.27 30.75 -0.10
C GLU A 16 -8.99 29.42 0.11
N ALA A 17 -8.50 28.58 1.02
CA ALA A 17 -9.11 27.29 1.33
C ALA A 17 -10.49 27.47 1.99
N ASP A 18 -10.63 28.43 2.90
CA ASP A 18 -11.90 28.81 3.53
C ASP A 18 -12.91 29.40 2.52
N ALA A 19 -12.43 30.27 1.61
CA ALA A 19 -13.25 30.82 0.54
C ALA A 19 -13.78 29.71 -0.37
N ALA A 20 -12.91 28.78 -0.80
CA ALA A 20 -13.30 27.64 -1.61
C ALA A 20 -14.29 26.72 -0.87
N LEU A 21 -14.07 26.45 0.42
CA LEU A 21 -15.01 25.66 1.22
C LEU A 21 -16.39 26.31 1.30
N THR A 22 -16.43 27.64 1.44
CA THR A 22 -17.69 28.41 1.46
C THR A 22 -18.42 28.32 0.12
N GLU A 23 -17.70 28.48 -0.99
CA GLU A 23 -18.28 28.36 -2.33
C GLU A 23 -18.85 26.96 -2.59
N VAL A 24 -18.12 25.90 -2.21
CA VAL A 24 -18.58 24.52 -2.34
C VAL A 24 -19.86 24.29 -1.52
N LYS A 25 -19.91 24.76 -0.27
CA LYS A 25 -21.10 24.65 0.58
C LYS A 25 -22.31 25.31 -0.06
N GLN A 26 -22.14 26.52 -0.60
CA GLN A 26 -23.22 27.23 -1.29
C GLN A 26 -23.69 26.50 -2.55
N TRP A 27 -22.75 26.00 -3.36
CA TRP A 27 -23.07 25.23 -4.56
C TRP A 27 -23.84 23.95 -4.21
N MET A 28 -23.39 23.18 -3.22
CA MET A 28 -24.07 21.96 -2.79
C MET A 28 -25.48 22.23 -2.26
N ALA A 29 -25.66 23.28 -1.45
CA ALA A 29 -26.97 23.67 -0.94
C ALA A 29 -27.97 24.00 -2.07
N ARG A 30 -27.53 24.68 -3.14
CA ARG A 30 -28.37 24.95 -4.32
C ARG A 30 -28.83 23.66 -5.01
N HIS A 31 -28.02 22.62 -4.95
CA HIS A 31 -28.32 21.30 -5.52
C HIS A 31 -28.98 20.33 -4.52
N GLN A 32 -29.43 20.81 -3.36
CA GLN A 32 -30.03 19.98 -2.30
C GLN A 32 -29.10 18.83 -1.83
N LEU A 33 -27.80 19.08 -1.86
CA LEU A 33 -26.77 18.17 -1.35
C LEU A 33 -26.12 18.78 -0.11
N GLU A 34 -25.72 17.93 0.83
CA GLU A 34 -24.98 18.34 2.01
C GLU A 34 -23.59 17.70 2.04
N LEU A 35 -22.58 18.50 2.42
CA LEU A 35 -21.26 17.96 2.73
C LEU A 35 -21.34 17.13 4.00
N HIS A 36 -20.77 15.94 3.97
CA HIS A 36 -20.64 15.14 5.19
C HIS A 36 -19.68 15.86 6.16
N PRO A 37 -20.14 16.29 7.34
CA PRO A 37 -19.38 17.14 8.26
C PRO A 37 -18.08 16.46 8.69
N ASP A 38 -18.12 15.17 9.01
CA ASP A 38 -16.94 14.43 9.47
C ASP A 38 -15.91 14.11 8.37
N LYS A 39 -16.29 14.24 7.09
CA LYS A 39 -15.39 13.94 5.96
C LYS A 39 -14.73 15.20 5.40
N THR A 40 -15.27 16.37 5.69
CA THR A 40 -14.78 17.64 5.16
C THR A 40 -13.83 18.28 6.15
N ARG A 41 -12.58 18.47 5.76
CA ARG A 41 -11.58 19.13 6.60
C ARG A 41 -10.61 19.96 5.77
N LEU A 42 -10.19 21.08 6.34
CA LEU A 42 -9.04 21.83 5.87
C LEU A 42 -7.78 21.16 6.41
N VAL A 43 -6.81 20.91 5.53
CA VAL A 43 -5.58 20.21 5.89
C VAL A 43 -4.40 20.95 5.29
N ASN A 44 -3.49 21.37 6.16
CA ASN A 44 -2.16 21.78 5.74
C ASN A 44 -1.26 20.54 5.67
N GLU A 45 -0.94 20.08 4.46
CA GLU A 45 -0.17 18.85 4.25
C GLU A 45 1.23 18.87 4.91
N GLN A 46 1.83 20.05 5.08
CA GLN A 46 3.16 20.19 5.67
C GLN A 46 3.14 20.07 7.19
N ASN A 47 2.11 20.63 7.83
CA ASN A 47 2.02 20.77 9.28
C ASN A 47 1.11 19.72 9.94
N ASP A 48 0.20 19.09 9.20
CA ASP A 48 -0.70 18.07 9.74
C ASP A 48 0.08 16.76 10.04
N PRO A 49 0.11 16.29 11.31
CA PRO A 49 0.84 15.08 11.69
C PRO A 49 0.23 13.80 11.10
N HIS A 50 -1.00 13.84 10.61
CA HIS A 50 -1.71 12.73 9.99
C HIS A 50 -1.78 12.84 8.47
N GLY A 51 -1.62 14.05 7.91
CA GLY A 51 -1.80 14.30 6.48
C GLY A 51 -3.25 14.06 6.04
N PHE A 52 -3.49 13.80 4.75
CA PHE A 52 -4.84 13.49 4.26
C PHE A 52 -4.96 12.28 3.36
N ASP A 53 -6.10 11.60 3.46
CA ASP A 53 -6.40 10.41 2.67
C ASP A 53 -7.13 10.81 1.39
N PHE A 54 -6.67 10.32 0.24
CA PHE A 54 -7.38 10.45 -1.04
C PHE A 54 -7.05 9.26 -1.94
N LEU A 55 -8.06 8.62 -2.53
CA LEU A 55 -7.94 7.47 -3.45
C LEU A 55 -6.98 6.36 -2.97
N GLY A 56 -7.08 6.00 -1.69
CA GLY A 56 -6.26 4.93 -1.11
C GLY A 56 -4.82 5.31 -0.77
N TYR A 57 -4.43 6.55 -1.02
CA TYR A 57 -3.18 7.15 -0.54
C TYR A 57 -3.42 8.00 0.71
N THR A 58 -2.35 8.24 1.45
CA THR A 58 -2.24 9.25 2.50
C THR A 58 -1.13 10.22 2.08
N PHE A 59 -1.47 11.47 1.80
CA PHE A 59 -0.56 12.56 1.44
C PHE A 59 -0.07 13.24 2.71
N LYS A 60 1.24 13.28 2.91
CA LYS A 60 1.84 13.86 4.11
C LYS A 60 3.25 14.33 3.80
N LYS A 61 3.54 15.62 4.05
CA LYS A 61 4.89 16.20 3.87
C LYS A 61 5.48 15.94 2.48
N GLY A 62 4.68 16.03 1.42
CA GLY A 62 5.07 15.75 0.04
C GLY A 62 5.22 14.26 -0.29
N LEU A 63 4.92 13.37 0.65
CA LEU A 63 5.01 11.92 0.45
C LEU A 63 3.64 11.32 0.13
N HIS A 64 3.62 10.43 -0.85
CA HIS A 64 2.49 9.57 -1.13
C HIS A 64 2.63 8.26 -0.34
N LEU A 65 1.94 8.14 0.78
CA LEU A 65 1.92 6.93 1.60
C LEU A 65 0.70 6.08 1.24
N ILE A 66 0.71 4.78 1.56
CA ILE A 66 -0.44 3.92 1.33
C ILE A 66 -1.35 3.96 2.55
N ARG A 67 -2.63 4.27 2.33
CA ARG A 67 -3.64 4.34 3.39
C ARG A 67 -3.66 3.06 4.20
N LYS A 68 -3.77 3.18 5.52
CA LYS A 68 -3.75 2.04 6.46
C LYS A 68 -4.74 0.94 6.07
N LYS A 69 -5.95 1.33 5.63
CA LYS A 69 -7.00 0.41 5.17
C LYS A 69 -6.56 -0.37 3.92
N SER A 70 -6.03 0.30 2.90
CA SER A 70 -5.51 -0.31 1.67
C SER A 70 -4.36 -1.28 1.95
N ARG A 71 -3.43 -0.87 2.81
CA ARG A 71 -2.30 -1.71 3.25
C ARG A 71 -2.78 -2.95 4.00
N LYS A 72 -3.77 -2.81 4.89
CA LYS A 72 -4.38 -3.92 5.62
C LYS A 72 -5.05 -4.91 4.65
N ALA A 73 -5.88 -4.41 3.74
CA ALA A 73 -6.57 -5.24 2.75
C ALA A 73 -5.60 -6.06 1.90
N MET A 74 -4.50 -5.45 1.45
CA MET A 74 -3.46 -6.16 0.70
C MET A 74 -2.80 -7.26 1.55
N ARG A 75 -2.43 -6.97 2.80
CA ARG A 75 -1.86 -7.99 3.69
C ARG A 75 -2.83 -9.13 3.96
N ASP A 76 -4.13 -8.86 4.08
CA ASP A 76 -5.15 -9.88 4.28
C ASP A 76 -5.29 -10.76 3.04
N LYS A 77 -5.27 -10.18 1.84
CA LYS A 77 -5.23 -10.93 0.58
C LYS A 77 -4.00 -11.83 0.47
N ILE A 78 -2.81 -11.33 0.81
CA ILE A 78 -1.58 -12.14 0.86
C ILE A 78 -1.69 -13.25 1.90
N ARG A 79 -2.27 -12.99 3.08
CA ARG A 79 -2.44 -14.02 4.13
C ARG A 79 -3.29 -15.18 3.63
N ALA A 80 -4.38 -14.89 2.94
CA ALA A 80 -5.27 -15.90 2.35
C ALA A 80 -4.54 -16.81 1.37
N GLN A 81 -3.55 -16.28 0.62
CA GLN A 81 -2.75 -17.06 -0.34
C GLN A 81 -1.52 -17.74 0.27
N THR A 82 -1.19 -17.48 1.53
CA THR A 82 0.07 -17.94 2.17
C THR A 82 -0.18 -18.81 3.39
N LEU A 83 -1.30 -19.53 3.43
CA LEU A 83 -1.61 -20.45 4.53
C LEU A 83 -0.41 -21.37 4.82
N ARG A 84 -0.09 -21.53 6.10
CA ARG A 84 1.13 -22.24 6.52
C ARG A 84 1.06 -23.73 6.20
N SER A 85 -0.13 -24.31 6.24
CA SER A 85 -0.41 -25.70 5.92
C SER A 85 -1.36 -25.74 4.72
N GLN A 86 -0.80 -25.78 3.52
CA GLN A 86 -1.58 -25.79 2.28
C GLN A 86 -1.21 -26.92 1.31
N GLY A 87 -0.18 -27.73 1.62
CA GLY A 87 0.19 -28.91 0.84
C GLY A 87 0.72 -28.63 -0.58
N VAL A 88 0.92 -27.36 -0.97
CA VAL A 88 1.40 -26.99 -2.31
C VAL A 88 2.86 -26.56 -2.30
N SER A 89 3.54 -26.66 -3.44
CA SER A 89 4.93 -26.21 -3.56
C SER A 89 5.07 -24.69 -3.31
N ILE A 90 6.27 -24.25 -2.92
CA ILE A 90 6.54 -22.81 -2.74
C ILE A 90 6.41 -22.04 -4.05
N ASP A 91 6.77 -22.67 -5.16
CA ASP A 91 6.66 -22.13 -6.52
C ASP A 91 5.20 -21.83 -6.88
N THR A 92 4.29 -22.77 -6.59
CA THR A 92 2.85 -22.57 -6.78
C THR A 92 2.32 -21.39 -5.96
N VAL A 93 2.82 -21.19 -4.74
CA VAL A 93 2.43 -20.03 -3.92
C VAL A 93 2.92 -18.72 -4.54
N ILE A 94 4.15 -18.69 -5.04
CA ILE A 94 4.72 -17.51 -5.71
C ILE A 94 3.92 -17.18 -6.97
N HIS A 95 3.61 -18.17 -7.81
CA HIS A 95 2.77 -17.99 -9.00
C HIS A 95 1.41 -17.38 -8.68
N ARG A 96 0.76 -17.77 -7.56
CA ARG A 96 -0.51 -17.17 -7.11
C ARG A 96 -0.36 -15.74 -6.59
N LEU A 97 0.79 -15.42 -5.97
CA LEU A 97 1.05 -14.08 -5.42
C LEU A 97 1.38 -13.06 -6.50
N ASN A 98 2.14 -13.45 -7.52
CA ASN A 98 2.63 -12.55 -8.57
C ASN A 98 1.54 -11.66 -9.23
N PRO A 99 0.38 -12.17 -9.70
CA PRO A 99 -0.66 -11.32 -10.28
C PRO A 99 -1.25 -10.34 -9.26
N ILE A 100 -1.34 -10.73 -7.99
CA ILE A 100 -1.84 -9.87 -6.91
C ILE A 100 -0.85 -8.73 -6.65
N LEU A 101 0.44 -9.05 -6.56
CA LEU A 101 1.51 -8.08 -6.33
C LEU A 101 1.62 -7.09 -7.50
N ARG A 102 1.57 -7.59 -8.74
CA ARG A 102 1.64 -6.76 -9.95
C ARG A 102 0.45 -5.80 -10.06
N GLY A 103 -0.77 -6.29 -9.83
CA GLY A 103 -1.96 -5.43 -9.83
C GLY A 103 -1.91 -4.35 -8.74
N TRP A 104 -1.46 -4.72 -7.55
CA TRP A 104 -1.31 -3.79 -6.44
C TRP A 104 -0.21 -2.75 -6.71
N PHE A 105 0.92 -3.17 -7.28
CA PHE A 105 1.99 -2.27 -7.73
C PHE A 105 1.47 -1.27 -8.75
N ASN A 106 0.79 -1.72 -9.80
CA ASN A 106 0.30 -0.82 -10.85
C ASN A 106 -0.59 0.31 -10.30
N TYR A 107 -1.38 0.01 -9.27
CA TYR A 107 -2.20 1.01 -8.59
C TYR A 107 -1.38 1.91 -7.64
N PHE A 108 -0.47 1.33 -6.86
CA PHE A 108 0.32 2.01 -5.82
C PHE A 108 1.74 2.41 -6.23
N LYS A 109 2.06 2.42 -7.54
CA LYS A 109 3.43 2.66 -8.06
C LYS A 109 4.00 4.02 -7.70
N HIS A 110 3.14 4.99 -7.36
CA HIS A 110 3.54 6.33 -6.93
C HIS A 110 3.75 6.45 -5.42
N ALA A 111 3.58 5.36 -4.66
CA ALA A 111 3.84 5.36 -3.23
C ALA A 111 5.34 5.48 -2.93
N HIS A 112 5.66 6.10 -1.79
CA HIS A 112 7.03 6.21 -1.33
C HIS A 112 7.69 4.83 -1.19
N LYS A 113 8.97 4.73 -1.61
CA LYS A 113 9.74 3.46 -1.68
C LYS A 113 9.66 2.58 -0.42
N SER A 114 9.61 3.20 0.77
CA SER A 114 9.54 2.47 2.04
C SER A 114 8.25 1.66 2.20
N GLU A 115 7.15 2.10 1.60
CA GLU A 115 5.86 1.39 1.62
C GLU A 115 5.94 0.09 0.80
N LEU A 116 6.62 0.14 -0.34
CA LEU A 116 6.85 -0.99 -1.24
C LEU A 116 7.81 -2.00 -0.59
N GLN A 117 8.93 -1.52 -0.04
CA GLN A 117 9.91 -2.34 0.69
C GLN A 117 9.27 -3.06 1.90
N ALA A 118 8.40 -2.38 2.65
CA ALA A 118 7.70 -2.96 3.78
C ALA A 118 6.75 -4.10 3.34
N MET A 119 6.08 -3.95 2.19
CA MET A 119 5.21 -4.98 1.64
C MET A 119 6.02 -6.17 1.11
N ASP A 120 7.10 -5.93 0.39
CA ASP A 120 8.04 -6.95 -0.08
C ASP A 120 8.60 -7.79 1.09
N GLY A 121 9.02 -7.12 2.17
CA GLY A 121 9.47 -7.76 3.40
C GLY A 121 8.37 -8.60 4.06
N PHE A 122 7.13 -8.11 4.05
CA PHE A 122 5.98 -8.86 4.55
C PHE A 122 5.74 -10.15 3.75
N VAL A 123 5.77 -10.09 2.41
CA VAL A 123 5.61 -11.25 1.52
C VAL A 123 6.70 -12.29 1.77
N ARG A 124 7.98 -11.89 1.70
CA ARG A 124 9.11 -12.82 1.92
C ARG A 124 9.05 -13.49 3.29
N ARG A 125 8.67 -12.74 4.34
CA ARG A 125 8.47 -13.31 5.68
C ARG A 125 7.40 -14.40 5.70
N ARG A 126 6.31 -14.24 4.95
CA ARG A 126 5.25 -15.26 4.83
C ARG A 126 5.76 -16.50 4.11
N LEU A 127 6.51 -16.33 3.02
CA LEU A 127 7.10 -17.43 2.27
C LEU A 127 8.11 -18.23 3.12
N ARG A 128 9.00 -17.55 3.87
CA ARG A 128 9.91 -18.21 4.84
C ARG A 128 9.14 -18.99 5.91
N SER A 129 8.01 -18.45 6.38
CA SER A 129 7.15 -19.11 7.36
C SER A 129 6.56 -20.43 6.84
N ILE A 130 6.21 -20.49 5.54
CA ILE A 130 5.76 -21.71 4.85
C ILE A 130 6.91 -22.72 4.74
N LEU A 131 8.08 -22.29 4.23
CA LEU A 131 9.25 -23.16 4.05
C LEU A 131 9.73 -23.78 5.37
N ARG A 132 9.67 -23.03 6.48
CA ARG A 132 9.92 -23.59 7.81
C ARG A 132 8.97 -24.70 8.20
N LYS A 133 7.70 -24.60 7.83
CA LYS A 133 6.72 -25.68 8.08
C LYS A 133 7.08 -26.92 7.25
N TYR A 134 7.48 -26.74 6.00
CA TYR A 134 7.85 -27.85 5.12
C TYR A 134 9.08 -28.61 5.63
N GLN A 135 10.05 -27.89 6.21
CA GLN A 135 11.22 -28.50 6.85
C GLN A 135 10.97 -29.03 8.26
N LYS A 136 9.71 -29.08 8.74
CA LYS A 136 9.34 -29.51 10.10
C LYS A 136 10.06 -28.75 11.23
N LYS A 137 10.60 -27.55 10.95
CA LYS A 137 11.42 -26.76 11.89
C LYS A 137 10.59 -26.04 12.97
N GLY A 138 9.42 -26.53 13.36
CA GLY A 138 8.54 -25.91 14.39
C GLY A 138 7.75 -24.66 13.94
N SER A 139 6.97 -24.05 14.84
CA SER A 139 6.26 -22.78 14.62
C SER A 139 7.22 -21.58 14.68
N GLY A 140 7.01 -20.58 13.82
CA GLY A 140 7.76 -19.33 13.95
C GLY A 140 7.64 -18.38 12.76
N THR A 141 8.05 -17.13 13.01
CA THR A 141 7.64 -15.97 12.23
C THR A 141 8.46 -15.71 10.97
N GLY A 142 9.49 -16.50 10.68
CA GLY A 142 10.35 -16.30 9.49
C GLY A 142 11.29 -15.11 9.61
N ARG A 143 11.65 -14.70 10.83
CA ARG A 143 12.39 -13.45 11.15
C ARG A 143 13.81 -13.67 11.67
N ASN A 144 14.18 -14.92 11.95
CA ASN A 144 15.46 -15.30 12.53
C ASN A 144 16.55 -15.28 11.46
N VAL A 145 17.77 -14.90 11.85
CA VAL A 145 18.93 -14.75 10.94
C VAL A 145 19.17 -16.00 10.11
N ARG A 146 19.05 -17.18 10.71
CA ARG A 146 19.17 -18.47 10.01
C ARG A 146 18.19 -18.62 8.84
N ASP A 147 16.96 -18.13 8.97
CA ASP A 147 15.96 -18.21 7.89
C ASP A 147 16.33 -17.26 6.73
N HIS A 148 16.95 -16.12 7.04
CA HIS A 148 17.44 -15.18 6.03
C HIS A 148 18.69 -15.67 5.31
N GLN A 149 19.55 -16.43 6.00
CA GLN A 149 20.69 -17.10 5.39
C GLN A 149 20.26 -18.30 4.54
N GLN A 150 19.31 -19.09 5.03
CA GLN A 150 18.82 -20.27 4.32
C GLN A 150 17.95 -19.91 3.10
N TRP A 151 17.11 -18.87 3.22
CA TRP A 151 16.27 -18.35 2.15
C TRP A 151 16.50 -16.85 1.98
N PRO A 152 17.63 -16.48 1.37
CA PRO A 152 17.96 -15.08 1.08
C PRO A 152 16.94 -14.48 0.11
N ASN A 153 16.96 -13.16 -0.08
CA ASN A 153 16.05 -12.52 -1.03
C ASN A 153 16.24 -13.08 -2.46
N ALA A 154 17.49 -13.37 -2.84
CA ALA A 154 17.84 -14.00 -4.12
C ALA A 154 17.17 -15.37 -4.33
N TYR A 155 16.94 -16.15 -3.26
CA TYR A 155 16.23 -17.42 -3.36
C TYR A 155 14.81 -17.23 -3.92
N PHE A 156 14.08 -16.23 -3.44
CA PHE A 156 12.73 -15.94 -3.94
C PHE A 156 12.73 -15.29 -5.31
N ALA A 157 13.72 -14.44 -5.60
CA ALA A 157 13.90 -13.85 -6.92
C ALA A 157 14.14 -14.92 -7.99
N ASN A 158 14.99 -15.92 -7.68
CA ASN A 158 15.27 -17.04 -8.58
C ASN A 158 14.03 -17.93 -8.83
N LEU A 159 13.05 -17.92 -7.91
CA LEU A 159 11.75 -18.56 -8.09
C LEU A 159 10.73 -17.65 -8.82
N GLY A 160 11.17 -16.52 -9.36
CA GLY A 160 10.33 -15.59 -10.11
C GLY A 160 9.35 -14.78 -9.25
N LEU A 161 9.64 -14.57 -7.95
CA LEU A 161 8.81 -13.69 -7.12
C LEU A 161 8.88 -12.25 -7.65
N PHE A 162 7.71 -11.67 -7.93
CA PHE A 162 7.59 -10.26 -8.28
C PHE A 162 7.93 -9.37 -7.08
N THR A 163 8.91 -8.46 -7.25
CA THR A 163 9.36 -7.53 -6.23
C THR A 163 8.86 -6.11 -6.53
N LEU A 164 8.14 -5.51 -5.58
CA LEU A 164 7.58 -4.16 -5.73
C LEU A 164 8.69 -3.10 -5.84
N THR A 165 9.78 -3.28 -5.09
CA THR A 165 10.91 -2.35 -5.07
C THR A 165 11.65 -2.34 -6.41
N GLU A 166 11.95 -3.51 -6.99
CA GLU A 166 12.62 -3.62 -8.29
C GLU A 166 11.75 -3.03 -9.41
N ALA A 167 10.44 -3.31 -9.40
CA ALA A 167 9.51 -2.73 -10.36
C ALA A 167 9.43 -1.20 -10.24
N HIS A 168 9.52 -0.66 -9.03
CA HIS A 168 9.57 0.80 -8.80
C HIS A 168 10.87 1.41 -9.34
N GLU A 169 12.02 0.77 -9.10
CA GLU A 169 13.31 1.23 -9.60
C GLU A 169 13.34 1.26 -11.14
N GLN A 170 12.85 0.22 -11.79
CA GLN A 170 12.71 0.16 -13.25
C GLN A 170 11.80 1.26 -13.80
N ALA A 171 10.67 1.50 -13.14
CA ALA A 171 9.73 2.55 -13.53
C ALA A 171 10.32 3.96 -13.36
N SER A 172 11.18 4.16 -12.36
CA SER A 172 11.87 5.43 -12.13
C SER A 172 13.01 5.69 -13.11
N GLN A 173 13.71 4.64 -13.55
CA GLN A 173 14.80 4.74 -14.54
C GLN A 173 14.31 5.02 -15.97
N SER A 174 13.02 4.81 -16.23
CA SER A 174 12.40 5.03 -17.54
C SER A 174 11.87 6.46 -17.73
N ARG A 175 12.13 7.37 -16.78
CA ARG A 175 11.74 8.78 -16.79
C ARG A 175 12.98 9.67 -16.95
#